data_AF-A0A9E2RMZ2-F1
#
_entry.id   AF-A0A9E2RMZ2-F1
#
_cell.length_a   1.000
_cell.length_b   1.000
_cell.length_c   1.000
_cell.angle_alpha   90.00
_cell.angle_beta   90.00
_cell.angle_gamma   90.00
#
_symmetry.space_group_name_H-M   'P 1'
#
loop_
_entity.id
_entity.type
_entity.pdbx_description
1 polymer ?
#
loop_
_entity_poly.entity_id
_entity_poly.type
_entity_poly.pdbx_seq_one_letter_code
_entity_poly.pdbx_strand_id
1 'polypeptide(L)'
;MSQSDLATQLGVSFQQVQKYEKGANRVGAGRLPQIAEIFGVPIGTLFKGLTATETSVPAKLVTDPTVVKLLTAYAEIKDQATRRHLSELVDRIAKSTGKKTRR
;
A
#
# COMPACT_ATOMS: atom_id res chain seq x y z
N MET A 1 1.51 18.50 -14.69
CA MET A 1 0.03 18.57 -14.74
C MET A 1 -0.41 19.83 -14.01
N SER A 2 -1.26 20.67 -14.62
CA SER A 2 -1.84 21.84 -13.96
C SER A 2 -3.16 21.49 -13.25
N GLN A 3 -3.62 22.35 -12.35
CA GLN A 3 -4.93 22.21 -11.69
C GLN A 3 -6.09 22.27 -12.68
N SER A 4 -5.95 23.05 -13.76
CA SER A 4 -6.93 23.13 -14.85
C SER A 4 -7.02 21.82 -15.61
N ASP A 5 -5.88 21.15 -15.84
CA ASP A 5 -5.86 19.85 -16.49
C ASP A 5 -6.53 18.78 -15.62
N LEU A 6 -6.26 18.79 -14.31
CA LEU A 6 -6.91 17.90 -13.34
C LEU A 6 -8.43 18.12 -13.29
N ALA A 7 -8.88 19.38 -13.31
CA ALA A 7 -10.29 19.73 -13.31
C ALA A 7 -11.01 19.17 -14.55
N THR A 8 -10.40 19.35 -15.73
CA THR A 8 -10.90 18.82 -17.01
C THR A 8 -11.01 17.29 -16.97
N GLN A 9 -9.96 16.60 -16.50
CA GLN A 9 -9.96 15.13 -16.44
C GLN A 9 -10.94 14.57 -15.42
N LEU A 10 -11.22 15.30 -14.33
CA LEU A 10 -12.21 14.92 -13.32
C LEU A 10 -13.64 15.37 -13.65
N GLY A 11 -13.85 16.12 -14.73
CA GLY A 11 -15.15 16.69 -15.08
C GLY A 11 -15.70 17.65 -14.02
N VAL A 12 -14.82 18.41 -13.35
CA VAL A 12 -15.19 19.41 -12.32
C VAL A 12 -14.64 20.79 -12.68
N SER A 13 -15.11 21.84 -12.02
CA SER A 13 -14.58 23.18 -12.24
C SER A 13 -13.19 23.35 -11.63
N PHE A 14 -12.38 24.26 -12.20
CA PHE A 14 -11.09 24.64 -11.64
C PHE A 14 -11.18 25.08 -10.16
N GLN A 15 -12.20 25.88 -9.84
CA GLN A 15 -12.47 26.29 -8.46
C GLN A 15 -12.78 25.10 -7.55
N GLN A 16 -13.42 24.04 -8.06
CA GLN A 16 -13.69 22.85 -7.27
C GLN A 16 -12.40 22.10 -6.91
N VAL A 17 -11.46 21.99 -7.84
CA VAL A 17 -10.12 21.45 -7.55
C VAL A 17 -9.41 22.28 -6.48
N GLN A 18 -9.45 23.61 -6.59
CA GLN A 18 -8.90 24.49 -5.55
C GLN A 18 -9.57 24.28 -4.18
N LYS A 19 -10.88 24.03 -4.14
CA LYS A 19 -11.60 23.72 -2.89
C LYS A 19 -11.21 22.36 -2.32
N TYR A 20 -10.89 21.37 -3.16
CA TYR A 20 -10.37 20.08 -2.71
C TYR A 20 -8.98 20.22 -2.09
N GLU A 21 -8.07 20.94 -2.75
CA GLU A 21 -6.71 21.14 -2.25
C GLU A 21 -6.67 21.90 -0.92
N LYS A 22 -7.53 22.92 -0.78
CA LYS A 22 -7.65 23.70 0.46
C LYS A 22 -8.45 22.99 1.55
N GLY A 23 -9.00 21.82 1.27
CA GLY A 23 -9.85 21.06 2.20
C GLY A 23 -11.21 21.71 2.52
N ALA A 24 -11.58 22.78 1.81
CA ALA A 24 -12.87 23.44 1.99
C ALA A 24 -14.04 22.55 1.53
N ASN A 25 -13.80 21.71 0.52
CA ASN A 25 -14.74 20.67 0.08
C ASN A 25 -14.11 19.28 0.23
N ARG A 26 -14.90 18.31 0.72
CA ARG A 26 -14.49 16.90 0.75
C ARG A 26 -14.54 16.32 -0.66
N VAL A 27 -13.56 15.50 -1.00
CA VAL A 27 -13.58 14.67 -2.21
C VAL A 27 -14.48 13.46 -1.91
N GLY A 28 -15.52 13.25 -2.72
CA GLY A 28 -16.35 12.05 -2.60
C GLY A 28 -15.54 10.80 -2.93
N ALA A 29 -15.75 9.70 -2.18
CA ALA A 29 -14.97 8.47 -2.31
C ALA A 29 -14.91 7.92 -3.75
N GLY A 30 -16.00 8.06 -4.53
CA GLY A 30 -16.05 7.63 -5.92
C GLY A 30 -15.10 8.36 -6.88
N ARG A 31 -14.55 9.53 -6.50
CA ARG A 31 -13.55 10.25 -7.29
C ARG A 31 -12.12 9.81 -7.02
N LEU A 32 -11.87 9.12 -5.91
CA LEU A 32 -10.51 8.72 -5.51
C LEU A 32 -9.84 7.76 -6.50
N PRO A 33 -10.54 6.76 -7.08
CA PRO A 33 -9.96 5.90 -8.12
C PRO A 33 -9.54 6.69 -9.36
N GLN A 34 -10.38 7.62 -9.83
CA GLN A 34 -10.10 8.47 -10.99
C GLN A 34 -8.88 9.35 -10.75
N ILE A 35 -8.77 9.96 -9.56
CA ILE A 35 -7.60 10.76 -9.17
C ILE A 35 -6.33 9.88 -9.20
N ALA A 36 -6.39 8.67 -8.65
CA ALA A 36 -5.26 7.75 -8.64
C ALA A 36 -4.80 7.37 -10.06
N GLU A 37 -5.74 7.10 -10.97
CA GLU A 37 -5.48 6.83 -12.38
C GLU A 37 -4.82 8.02 -13.09
N ILE A 38 -5.35 9.23 -12.89
CA ILE A 38 -4.82 10.48 -13.47
C ILE A 38 -3.35 10.70 -13.06
N PHE A 39 -3.03 10.43 -11.79
CA PHE A 39 -1.67 10.57 -11.27
C PHE A 39 -0.79 9.33 -11.52
N GLY A 40 -1.34 8.24 -12.05
CA GLY A 40 -0.59 6.99 -12.29
C GLY A 40 -0.09 6.33 -11.01
N VAL A 41 -0.79 6.50 -9.89
CA VAL A 41 -0.39 5.94 -8.58
C VAL A 41 -1.40 4.90 -8.09
N PRO A 42 -0.98 3.90 -7.29
CA PRO A 42 -1.92 3.02 -6.60
C PRO A 42 -2.85 3.85 -5.70
N ILE A 43 -4.15 3.52 -5.70
CA ILE A 43 -5.17 4.25 -4.91
C ILE A 43 -4.82 4.36 -3.42
N GLY A 44 -4.13 3.36 -2.86
CA GLY A 44 -3.64 3.37 -1.47
C GLY A 44 -2.71 4.55 -1.15
N THR A 45 -2.00 5.08 -2.15
CA THR A 45 -1.11 6.24 -2.01
C THR A 45 -1.87 7.50 -1.57
N LEU A 46 -3.15 7.65 -1.96
CA LEU A 46 -3.99 8.78 -1.56
C LEU A 46 -4.36 8.75 -0.07
N PHE A 47 -4.18 7.61 0.60
CA PHE A 47 -4.46 7.41 2.02
C PHE A 47 -3.19 7.38 2.87
N LYS A 48 -2.02 7.61 2.26
CA LYS A 48 -0.73 7.69 2.96
C LYS A 48 -0.78 8.78 4.03
N GLY A 49 -0.64 8.38 5.29
CA GLY A 49 -0.75 9.26 6.45
C GLY A 49 -2.12 9.27 7.15
N LEU A 50 -3.16 8.61 6.60
CA LEU A 50 -4.45 8.41 7.27
C LEU A 50 -4.50 7.11 8.08
N THR A 51 -3.71 6.10 7.67
CA THR A 51 -3.56 4.85 8.41
C THR A 51 -2.16 4.80 9.01
N ALA A 52 -2.07 4.79 10.34
CA ALA A 52 -0.83 4.52 11.08
C ALA A 52 -0.25 3.12 10.81
N THR A 53 -0.96 2.30 10.04
CA THR A 53 -0.58 0.94 9.65
C THR A 53 -0.39 0.89 8.14
N GLU A 54 0.60 1.61 7.61
CA GLU A 54 1.16 1.17 6.34
C GLU A 54 1.89 -0.14 6.63
N THR A 55 1.25 -1.28 6.30
CA THR A 55 1.99 -2.49 5.99
C THR A 55 2.66 -2.26 4.63
N SER A 56 3.59 -1.30 4.59
CA SER A 56 4.48 -1.10 3.45
C SER A 56 5.30 -2.37 3.37
N VAL A 57 4.99 -3.22 2.38
CA VAL A 57 5.89 -4.31 2.03
C VAL A 57 7.19 -3.63 1.61
N PRO A 58 8.32 -3.86 2.30
CA PRO A 58 9.56 -3.20 1.97
C PRO A 58 9.87 -3.45 0.50
N ALA A 59 10.20 -2.42 -0.28
CA ALA A 59 10.48 -2.59 -1.72
C ALA A 59 11.58 -3.66 -1.98
N LYS A 60 12.50 -3.84 -1.02
CA LYS A 60 13.52 -4.90 -1.02
C LYS A 60 12.94 -6.32 -1.02
N LEU A 61 11.79 -6.56 -0.39
CA LEU A 61 11.09 -7.86 -0.41
C LEU A 61 10.51 -8.18 -1.79
N VAL A 62 10.12 -7.17 -2.56
CA VAL A 62 9.52 -7.34 -3.89
C VAL A 62 10.59 -7.64 -4.95
N THR A 63 11.83 -7.19 -4.74
CA THR A 63 12.95 -7.39 -5.67
C THR A 63 13.72 -8.69 -5.47
N ASP A 64 13.58 -9.38 -4.34
CA ASP A 64 14.30 -10.63 -4.07
C ASP A 64 13.53 -11.84 -4.65
N PRO A 65 14.09 -12.55 -5.64
CA PRO A 65 13.44 -13.72 -6.25
C PRO A 65 13.10 -14.83 -5.24
N THR A 66 13.90 -14.96 -4.19
CA THR A 66 13.70 -15.93 -3.11
C THR A 66 12.46 -15.60 -2.30
N VAL A 67 12.27 -14.32 -1.98
CA VAL A 67 11.10 -13.84 -1.25
C VAL A 67 9.84 -13.99 -2.09
N VAL A 68 9.90 -13.63 -3.37
CA VAL A 68 8.75 -13.78 -4.28
C VAL A 68 8.33 -15.25 -4.37
N LYS A 69 9.29 -16.18 -4.52
CA LYS A 69 9.02 -17.63 -4.55
C LYS A 69 8.39 -18.13 -3.24
N LEU A 70 8.82 -17.60 -2.09
CA LEU A 70 8.24 -17.94 -0.81
C LEU A 70 6.79 -17.46 -0.69
N LEU A 71 6.52 -16.23 -1.12
CA LEU A 71 5.19 -15.63 -1.09
C LEU A 71 4.21 -16.36 -2.03
N THR A 72 4.64 -16.73 -3.23
CA THR A 72 3.80 -17.49 -4.16
C THR A 72 3.50 -18.88 -3.62
N ALA A 73 4.50 -19.61 -3.11
CA ALA A 73 4.29 -20.92 -2.49
C ALA A 73 3.37 -20.84 -1.24
N TYR A 74 3.53 -19.81 -0.41
CA TYR A 74 2.67 -19.59 0.75
C TYR A 74 1.21 -19.30 0.36
N ALA A 75 1.00 -18.55 -0.73
CA ALA A 75 -0.32 -18.24 -1.24
C ALA A 75 -1.08 -19.48 -1.74
N GLU A 76 -0.38 -20.50 -2.25
CA GLU A 76 -0.99 -21.76 -2.72
C GLU A 76 -1.51 -22.67 -1.59
N ILE A 77 -1.01 -22.50 -0.36
CA ILE A 77 -1.44 -23.31 0.80
C ILE A 77 -2.88 -22.96 1.15
N LYS A 78 -3.85 -23.87 0.91
CA LYS A 78 -5.27 -23.61 1.20
C LYS A 78 -5.63 -23.74 2.68
N ASP A 79 -4.92 -24.60 3.41
CA ASP A 79 -5.21 -24.86 4.82
C ASP A 79 -4.70 -23.72 5.73
N GLN A 80 -5.63 -23.12 6.47
CA GLN A 80 -5.35 -22.01 7.36
C GLN A 80 -4.54 -22.43 8.59
N ALA A 81 -4.70 -23.67 9.07
CA ALA A 81 -3.92 -24.17 10.20
C ALA A 81 -2.44 -24.31 9.82
N THR A 82 -2.15 -24.89 8.65
CA THR A 82 -0.80 -25.01 8.10
C THR A 82 -0.15 -23.63 7.90
N ARG A 83 -0.89 -22.65 7.36
CA ARG A 83 -0.41 -21.26 7.23
C ARG A 83 0.03 -20.67 8.57
N ARG A 84 -0.78 -20.85 9.62
CA ARG A 84 -0.47 -20.37 10.97
C ARG A 84 0.81 -21.00 11.51
N HIS A 85 0.92 -22.34 11.48
CA HIS A 85 2.12 -23.03 11.97
C HIS A 85 3.39 -22.59 11.23
N LEU A 86 3.31 -22.39 9.92
CA LEU A 86 4.46 -21.94 9.13
C LEU A 86 4.86 -20.50 9.50
N SER A 87 3.90 -19.60 9.70
CA SER A 87 4.17 -18.24 10.15
C SER A 87 4.82 -18.21 11.54
N GLU A 88 4.38 -19.07 12.47
CA GLU A 88 4.96 -19.20 13.80
C GLU A 88 6.39 -19.74 13.75
N LEU A 89 6.66 -20.72 12.89
CA LEU A 89 8.00 -21.28 12.72
C LEU A 89 8.97 -20.23 12.17
N VAL A 90 8.55 -19.44 11.18
CA VAL A 90 9.36 -18.34 10.63
C VAL A 90 9.64 -17.28 11.70
N ASP A 91 8.63 -16.88 12.49
CA ASP A 91 8.78 -15.91 13.58
C ASP A 91 9.72 -16.42 14.68
N ARG A 92 9.62 -17.70 15.05
CA ARG A 92 10.54 -18.35 16.01
C ARG A 92 11.98 -18.36 15.51
N ILE A 93 12.20 -18.72 14.24
CA ILE A 93 13.53 -18.72 13.63
C ILE A 93 14.12 -17.30 13.64
N ALA A 94 13.36 -16.29 13.19
CA ALA A 94 13.79 -14.90 13.16
C ALA A 94 14.15 -14.36 14.56
N LYS A 95 13.33 -14.68 15.58
CA LYS A 95 13.61 -14.31 16.98
C LYS A 95 14.85 -15.01 17.54
N SER A 96 15.10 -16.26 17.11
CA SER A 96 16.27 -17.02 17.55
C SER A 96 17.59 -16.52 16.93
N THR A 97 17.56 -16.08 15.67
CA THR A 97 18.73 -15.57 14.96
C THR A 97 19.07 -14.13 15.34
N GLY A 98 18.08 -13.31 15.70
CA GLY A 98 18.27 -11.92 16.16
C GLY A 98 18.89 -11.75 17.55
N LYS A 99 19.04 -12.81 18.35
CA LYS A 99 19.51 -12.73 19.76
C LYS A 99 21.01 -12.99 19.96
N LYS A 100 21.77 -13.29 18.91
CA LYS A 100 23.22 -13.54 18.95
C LYS A 100 24.02 -12.34 18.43
N THR A 101 24.13 -11.24 19.18
CA THR A 101 25.29 -10.31 19.15
C THR A 101 25.19 -9.36 20.37
N ARG A 102 25.60 -9.84 21.54
CA ARG A 102 26.12 -9.00 22.63
C ARG A 102 27.17 -9.85 23.37
N ARG A 103 28.41 -9.76 22.89
CA ARG A 103 29.63 -10.02 23.66
C ARG A 103 30.57 -8.88 23.36
#